data_AF-G0QUA1-F1
#
_entry.id   AF-G0QUA1-F1
#
_cell.length_a   1.000
_cell.length_b   1.000
_cell.length_c   1.000
_cell.angle_alpha   90.00
_cell.angle_beta   90.00
_cell.angle_gamma   90.00
#
_symmetry.space_group_name_H-M   'P 1'
#
loop_
_entity.id
_entity.type
_entity.pdbx_description
1 polymer ?
#
loop_
_entity_poly.entity_id
_entity_poly.type
_entity_poly.pdbx_seq_one_letter_code
_entity_poly.pdbx_strand_id
1 'polypeptide(L)'
;MFDKLVVIDAQGHLLGRLASYVAKELLSGQRIVVVRAEGINVSGSLFRNRVKFSEFLNKWMNHNPRRGFQHFRAPTKIFWRCVRGMIPHLTPRGAAALQKLKIFEGVPAPYDRVKKQVVVDALKVQRLKNQRHYCKLGDLSNSVGWSKQNLVDQLETKRKARATTYFQKKVKAHNERQKELGLPQVKAIKNQLAQYGY
;
A
#
# COMPACT_ATOMS: atom_id res chain seq x y z
N MET A 1 11.62 4.79 10.07
CA MET A 1 12.96 4.21 10.04
C MET A 1 13.44 3.76 11.44
N PHE A 2 12.67 2.91 12.15
CA PHE A 2 13.04 2.37 13.49
C PHE A 2 12.22 1.11 13.82
N ASP A 3 10.99 1.03 13.31
CA ASP A 3 10.15 -0.16 13.47
C ASP A 3 10.72 -1.38 12.75
N LYS A 4 10.57 -2.56 13.36
CA LYS A 4 11.00 -3.84 12.76
C LYS A 4 10.39 -4.08 11.37
N LEU A 5 9.14 -3.67 11.16
CA LEU A 5 8.41 -3.83 9.91
C LEU A 5 7.37 -2.74 9.76
N VAL A 6 7.38 -2.05 8.62
CA VAL A 6 6.32 -1.10 8.24
C VAL A 6 5.42 -1.78 7.21
N VAL A 7 4.12 -1.85 7.49
CA VAL A 7 3.11 -2.32 6.54
C VAL A 7 2.37 -1.10 6.02
N ILE A 8 2.42 -0.82 4.72
CA ILE A 8 1.78 0.35 4.10
C ILE A 8 0.53 -0.11 3.35
N ASP A 9 -0.61 0.53 3.61
CA ASP A 9 -1.81 0.39 2.76
C ASP A 9 -1.65 1.29 1.54
N ALA A 10 -1.51 0.70 0.35
CA ALA A 10 -1.28 1.46 -0.87
C ALA A 10 -2.57 2.07 -1.46
N GLN A 11 -3.74 1.79 -0.88
CA GLN A 11 -5.00 2.36 -1.37
C GLN A 11 -4.94 3.88 -1.36
N GLY A 12 -5.32 4.49 -2.48
CA GLY A 12 -5.42 5.95 -2.55
C GLY A 12 -4.10 6.67 -2.74
N HIS A 13 -2.96 5.96 -2.76
CA HIS A 13 -1.63 6.55 -2.93
C HIS A 13 -1.29 6.77 -4.40
N LEU A 14 -0.49 7.79 -4.73
CA LEU A 14 0.05 8.02 -6.06
C LEU A 14 1.30 7.17 -6.29
N LEU A 15 1.30 6.39 -7.38
CA LEU A 15 2.31 5.37 -7.72
C LEU A 15 3.75 5.86 -7.52
N GLY A 16 4.13 6.95 -8.21
CA GLY A 16 5.51 7.45 -8.19
C GLY A 16 5.93 8.03 -6.84
N ARG A 17 5.03 8.74 -6.15
CA ARG A 17 5.31 9.32 -4.83
C ARG A 17 5.49 8.26 -3.77
N LEU A 18 4.58 7.27 -3.74
CA LEU A 18 4.73 6.14 -2.82
C LEU A 18 6.03 5.38 -3.11
N ALA A 19 6.36 5.18 -4.39
CA ALA A 19 7.58 4.47 -4.80
C ALA A 19 8.85 5.20 -4.33
N SER A 20 8.91 6.53 -4.41
CA SER A 20 10.10 7.29 -3.99
C SER A 20 10.34 7.22 -2.48
N TYR A 21 9.27 7.33 -1.68
CA TYR A 21 9.38 7.18 -0.22
C TYR A 21 9.80 5.76 0.16
N VAL A 22 9.18 4.75 -0.43
CA VAL A 22 9.54 3.35 -0.22
C VAL A 22 10.99 3.10 -0.62
N ALA A 23 11.44 3.60 -1.78
CA ALA A 23 12.82 3.42 -2.23
C ALA A 23 13.85 4.02 -1.25
N LYS A 24 13.58 5.23 -0.75
CA LYS A 24 14.47 5.89 0.21
C LYS A 24 14.55 5.10 1.53
N GLU A 25 13.41 4.70 2.08
CA GLU A 25 13.35 3.92 3.32
C GLU A 25 14.04 2.55 3.18
N LEU A 26 13.91 1.89 2.02
CA LEU A 26 14.61 0.61 1.76
C LEU A 26 16.13 0.76 1.73
N LEU A 27 16.64 1.83 1.09
CA LEU A 27 18.07 2.15 1.04
C LEU A 27 18.64 2.56 2.40
N SER A 28 17.80 3.18 3.22
CA SER A 28 18.01 3.48 4.63
C SER A 28 17.96 2.23 5.53
N GLY A 29 17.34 1.15 5.05
CA GLY A 29 17.38 -0.17 5.67
C GLY A 29 16.07 -0.64 6.31
N GLN A 30 15.01 0.15 6.23
CA GLN A 30 13.68 -0.21 6.70
C GLN A 30 13.12 -1.40 5.92
N ARG A 31 12.52 -2.37 6.62
CA ARG A 31 11.75 -3.44 5.99
C ARG A 31 10.32 -2.96 5.77
N ILE A 32 9.83 -3.09 4.54
CA ILE A 32 8.55 -2.54 4.12
C ILE A 32 7.73 -3.61 3.39
N VAL A 33 6.48 -3.74 3.81
CA VAL A 33 5.46 -4.50 3.09
C VAL A 33 4.42 -3.53 2.58
N VAL A 34 4.17 -3.51 1.29
CA VAL A 34 3.09 -2.73 0.68
C VAL A 34 1.94 -3.68 0.35
N VAL A 35 0.76 -3.40 0.89
CA VAL A 35 -0.46 -4.18 0.63
C VAL A 35 -1.44 -3.36 -0.19
N ARG A 36 -2.43 -4.02 -0.81
CA ARG A 36 -3.48 -3.39 -1.63
C ARG A 36 -2.92 -2.61 -2.82
N ALA A 37 -1.92 -3.18 -3.49
CA ALA A 37 -1.28 -2.56 -4.66
C ALA A 37 -2.28 -2.26 -5.79
N GLU A 38 -3.37 -3.02 -5.91
CA GLU A 38 -4.46 -2.74 -6.85
C GLU A 38 -5.16 -1.39 -6.61
N GLY A 39 -5.11 -0.90 -5.36
CA GLY A 39 -5.70 0.37 -4.94
C GLY A 39 -4.81 1.60 -5.15
N ILE A 40 -3.60 1.43 -5.69
CA ILE A 40 -2.70 2.54 -6.05
C ILE A 40 -3.33 3.36 -7.18
N ASN A 41 -3.16 4.68 -7.14
CA ASN A 41 -3.61 5.60 -8.17
C ASN A 41 -2.46 6.09 -9.04
N VAL A 42 -2.77 6.35 -10.30
CA VAL A 42 -1.88 7.04 -11.25
C VAL A 42 -2.63 8.25 -11.79
N SER A 43 -1.99 9.42 -11.81
CA SER A 43 -2.58 10.63 -12.39
C SER A 43 -2.80 10.47 -13.89
N GLY A 44 -3.87 11.08 -14.42
CA GLY A 44 -4.28 10.97 -15.81
C GLY A 44 -5.38 9.93 -16.02
N SER A 45 -6.06 10.00 -17.17
CA SER A 45 -7.13 9.06 -17.51
C SER A 45 -6.61 7.63 -17.65
N LEU A 46 -7.51 6.66 -17.44
CA LEU A 46 -7.21 5.24 -17.65
C LEU A 46 -6.72 5.00 -19.08
N PHE A 47 -7.35 5.63 -20.08
CA PHE A 47 -6.95 5.52 -21.48
C PHE A 47 -5.50 5.97 -21.70
N ARG A 48 -5.13 7.16 -21.19
CA ARG A 48 -3.75 7.66 -21.32
C ARG A 48 -2.74 6.72 -20.68
N ASN A 49 -3.05 6.21 -19.49
CA ASN A 49 -2.14 5.30 -18.79
C ASN A 49 -2.07 3.91 -19.47
N ARG A 50 -3.16 3.47 -20.13
CA ARG A 50 -3.16 2.28 -20.99
C ARG A 50 -2.26 2.48 -22.21
N VAL A 51 -2.37 3.61 -22.91
CA VAL A 51 -1.48 3.93 -24.06
C VAL A 51 -0.01 3.90 -23.63
N LYS A 52 0.34 4.55 -22.52
CA LYS A 52 1.71 4.49 -21.96
C LYS A 52 2.17 3.07 -21.64
N PHE A 53 1.28 2.23 -21.11
CA PHE A 53 1.61 0.84 -20.81
C PHE A 53 1.75 0.00 -22.09
N SER A 54 0.92 0.26 -23.11
CA SER A 54 1.04 -0.36 -24.44
C SER A 54 2.35 0.01 -25.12
N GLU A 55 2.80 1.27 -25.03
CA GLU A 55 4.13 1.68 -25.50
C GLU A 55 5.25 0.92 -24.78
N PHE A 56 5.08 0.60 -23.50
CA PHE A 56 6.02 -0.26 -22.78
C PHE A 56 5.95 -1.71 -23.27
N LEU A 57 4.76 -2.25 -23.56
CA LEU A 57 4.58 -3.60 -24.12
C LEU A 57 5.23 -3.77 -25.49
N ASN A 58 5.31 -2.71 -26.29
CA ASN A 58 5.96 -2.73 -27.60
C ASN A 58 7.51 -2.81 -27.52
N LYS A 59 8.09 -2.65 -26.33
CA LYS A 59 9.55 -2.68 -26.13
C LYS A 59 10.01 -4.11 -25.86
N TRP A 60 10.46 -4.81 -26.89
CA TRP A 60 11.04 -6.16 -26.78
C TRP A 60 12.45 -6.23 -27.37
N MET A 61 13.14 -7.33 -27.09
CA MET A 61 14.40 -7.67 -27.73
C MET A 61 14.12 -8.36 -29.08
N ASN A 62 14.53 -7.75 -30.19
CA ASN A 62 14.15 -8.19 -31.54
C ASN A 62 14.57 -9.64 -31.86
N HIS A 63 15.82 -10.02 -31.53
CA HIS A 63 16.34 -11.36 -31.84
C HIS A 63 15.74 -12.47 -30.97
N ASN A 64 15.38 -12.18 -29.72
CA ASN A 64 14.77 -13.15 -28.81
C ASN A 64 13.91 -12.43 -27.76
N PRO A 65 12.59 -12.35 -27.95
CA PRO A 65 11.67 -11.68 -27.02
C PRO A 65 11.62 -12.29 -25.61
N ARG A 66 12.12 -13.53 -25.42
CA ARG A 66 12.19 -14.17 -24.09
C ARG A 66 13.34 -13.61 -23.24
N ARG A 67 14.30 -12.89 -23.83
CA ARG A 67 15.42 -12.25 -23.14
C ARG A 67 15.18 -10.75 -22.95
N GLY A 68 15.67 -10.20 -21.83
CA GLY A 68 15.62 -8.76 -21.55
C GLY A 68 14.32 -8.33 -20.87
N PHE A 69 13.43 -7.66 -21.60
CA PHE A 69 12.23 -7.05 -21.04
C PHE A 69 11.20 -8.10 -20.64
N GLN A 70 10.75 -8.05 -19.39
CA GLN A 70 9.60 -8.81 -18.91
C GLN A 70 8.45 -7.87 -18.59
N HIS A 71 7.34 -8.03 -19.30
CA HIS A 71 6.17 -7.18 -19.14
C HIS A 71 5.22 -7.76 -18.09
N PHE A 72 5.49 -7.44 -16.83
CA PHE A 72 4.58 -7.82 -15.76
C PHE A 72 3.31 -6.98 -15.78
N ARG A 73 2.16 -7.66 -15.73
CA ARG A 73 0.82 -7.05 -15.80
C ARG A 73 0.17 -6.87 -14.44
N ALA A 74 0.65 -7.58 -13.41
CA ALA A 74 0.09 -7.51 -12.06
C ALA A 74 0.43 -6.17 -11.38
N PRO A 75 -0.51 -5.52 -10.66
CA PRO A 75 -0.27 -4.22 -10.03
C PRO A 75 0.89 -4.27 -9.02
N THR A 76 1.07 -5.40 -8.33
CA THR A 76 2.24 -5.68 -7.47
C THR A 76 3.57 -5.48 -8.20
N LYS A 77 3.70 -6.06 -9.39
CA LYS A 77 4.92 -6.03 -10.19
C LYS A 77 5.11 -4.70 -10.91
N ILE A 78 4.02 -4.01 -11.27
CA ILE A 78 4.11 -2.64 -11.78
C ILE A 78 4.69 -1.71 -10.72
N PHE A 79 4.19 -1.79 -9.48
CA PHE A 79 4.73 -1.01 -8.37
C PHE A 79 6.18 -1.42 -8.05
N TRP A 80 6.49 -2.71 -8.02
CA TRP A 80 7.85 -3.21 -7.84
C TRP A 80 8.82 -2.67 -8.90
N ARG A 81 8.42 -2.65 -10.17
CA ARG A 81 9.24 -2.09 -11.27
C ARG A 81 9.50 -0.60 -11.06
N CYS A 82 8.51 0.14 -10.58
CA CYS A 82 8.65 1.57 -10.25
C CYS A 82 9.68 1.78 -9.13
N VAL A 83 9.56 1.03 -8.01
CA VAL A 83 10.52 1.11 -6.90
C VAL A 83 11.92 0.66 -7.33
N ARG A 84 12.04 -0.44 -8.09
CA ARG A 84 13.31 -0.93 -8.65
C ARG A 84 13.98 0.11 -9.55
N GLY A 85 13.20 0.88 -10.30
CA GLY A 85 13.73 1.98 -11.13
C GLY A 85 14.30 3.14 -10.32
N MET A 86 13.93 3.26 -9.04
CA MET A 86 14.41 4.30 -8.12
C MET A 86 15.52 3.80 -7.18
N ILE A 87 15.97 2.55 -7.34
CA ILE A 87 17.05 1.93 -6.55
C ILE A 87 18.18 1.52 -7.50
N PRO A 88 19.47 1.69 -7.12
CA PRO A 88 20.62 1.18 -7.87
C PRO A 88 20.72 -0.36 -7.78
N HIS A 89 19.72 -1.04 -8.34
CA HIS A 89 19.43 -2.47 -8.14
C HIS A 89 20.45 -3.43 -8.74
N LEU A 90 21.38 -2.94 -9.57
CA LEU A 90 22.50 -3.73 -10.10
C LEU A 90 23.64 -3.84 -9.07
N THR A 91 23.67 -2.97 -8.06
CA THR A 91 24.67 -3.03 -6.98
C THR A 91 24.24 -4.01 -5.89
N PRO A 92 25.19 -4.62 -5.15
CA PRO A 92 24.86 -5.49 -4.01
C PRO A 92 23.99 -4.79 -2.95
N ARG A 93 24.27 -3.51 -2.68
CA ARG A 93 23.48 -2.68 -1.76
C ARG A 93 22.04 -2.51 -2.24
N GLY A 94 21.84 -2.23 -3.53
CA GLY A 94 20.51 -2.09 -4.11
C GLY A 94 19.73 -3.40 -4.15
N ALA A 95 20.41 -4.52 -4.42
CA ALA A 95 19.82 -5.85 -4.35
C ALA A 95 19.34 -6.17 -2.91
N ALA A 96 20.17 -5.90 -1.90
CA ALA A 96 19.81 -6.05 -0.50
C ALA A 96 18.63 -5.13 -0.09
N ALA A 97 18.56 -3.91 -0.63
CA ALA A 97 17.43 -3.02 -0.40
C ALA A 97 16.12 -3.59 -1.00
N LEU A 98 16.16 -4.13 -2.22
CA LEU A 98 14.97 -4.74 -2.84
C LEU A 98 14.48 -6.00 -2.10
N GLN A 99 15.37 -6.79 -1.50
CA GLN A 99 14.99 -7.95 -0.68
C GLN A 99 14.17 -7.57 0.57
N LYS A 100 14.30 -6.33 1.05
CA LYS A 100 13.54 -5.81 2.20
C LYS A 100 12.10 -5.44 1.84
N LEU A 101 11.78 -5.35 0.56
CA LEU A 101 10.46 -4.99 0.03
C LEU A 101 9.61 -6.22 -0.27
N LYS A 102 8.39 -6.25 0.25
CA LYS A 102 7.34 -7.18 -0.20
C LYS A 102 6.13 -6.40 -0.65
N ILE A 103 5.46 -6.85 -1.71
CA ILE A 103 4.30 -6.16 -2.28
C ILE A 103 3.20 -7.19 -2.55
N PHE A 104 1.96 -6.88 -2.15
CA PHE A 104 0.81 -7.76 -2.33
C PHE A 104 -0.39 -7.02 -2.92
N GLU A 105 -1.17 -7.74 -3.71
CA GLU A 105 -2.56 -7.43 -4.05
C GLU A 105 -3.46 -7.84 -2.88
N GLY A 106 -4.42 -6.99 -2.51
CA GLY A 106 -5.21 -7.16 -1.29
C GLY A 106 -4.34 -7.18 -0.02
N VAL A 107 -4.91 -7.70 1.07
CA VAL A 107 -4.20 -7.85 2.34
C VAL A 107 -4.17 -9.33 2.77
N PRO A 108 -3.12 -10.07 2.39
CA PRO A 108 -2.98 -11.46 2.80
C PRO A 108 -2.59 -11.60 4.28
N ALA A 109 -2.83 -12.78 4.86
CA ALA A 109 -2.22 -13.16 6.13
C ALA A 109 -0.69 -13.23 5.97
N PRO A 110 0.12 -12.77 6.95
CA PRO A 110 -0.24 -12.32 8.30
C PRO A 110 -0.52 -10.80 8.43
N TYR A 111 -0.59 -10.05 7.33
CA TYR A 111 -0.68 -8.58 7.33
C TYR A 111 -2.10 -8.04 7.56
N ASP A 112 -3.09 -8.92 7.53
CA ASP A 112 -4.49 -8.61 7.81
C ASP A 112 -4.67 -8.07 9.24
N ARG A 113 -3.99 -8.67 10.22
CA ARG A 113 -4.03 -8.28 11.64
C ARG A 113 -3.08 -7.14 12.02
N VAL A 114 -2.06 -6.88 11.21
CA VAL A 114 -1.09 -5.82 11.47
C VAL A 114 -1.69 -4.45 11.14
N LYS A 115 -1.38 -3.43 11.96
CA LYS A 115 -1.76 -2.04 11.67
C LYS A 115 -1.06 -1.59 10.39
N LYS A 116 -1.87 -1.16 9.43
CA LYS A 116 -1.38 -0.61 8.18
C LYS A 116 -1.20 0.90 8.34
N GLN A 117 -0.06 1.37 7.86
CA GLN A 117 0.36 2.76 7.86
C GLN A 117 0.04 3.40 6.51
N VAL A 118 0.06 4.73 6.49
CA VAL A 118 -0.22 5.54 5.32
C VAL A 118 0.94 6.50 5.13
N VAL A 119 1.41 6.66 3.90
CA VAL A 119 2.36 7.71 3.55
C VAL A 119 1.52 8.92 3.13
N VAL A 120 1.30 9.80 4.10
CA VAL A 120 0.41 10.97 3.97
C VAL A 120 0.72 11.75 2.69
N ASP A 121 1.99 12.05 2.48
CA ASP A 121 2.47 12.83 1.34
C ASP A 121 2.27 12.16 -0.04
N ALA A 122 1.98 10.87 -0.07
CA ALA A 122 1.71 10.15 -1.30
C ALA A 122 0.20 10.01 -1.59
N LEU A 123 -0.69 10.46 -0.71
CA LEU A 123 -2.13 10.35 -0.93
C LEU A 123 -2.61 11.20 -2.11
N LYS A 124 -3.39 10.58 -3.01
CA LYS A 124 -4.06 11.25 -4.13
C LYS A 124 -4.86 12.46 -3.66
N VAL A 125 -5.62 12.32 -2.57
CA VAL A 125 -6.48 13.40 -2.03
C VAL A 125 -5.67 14.63 -1.63
N GLN A 126 -4.44 14.44 -1.13
CA GLN A 126 -3.57 15.57 -0.77
C GLN A 126 -2.80 16.13 -1.96
N ARG A 127 -2.54 15.31 -2.96
CA ARG A 127 -1.56 15.60 -4.02
C ARG A 127 -2.15 15.96 -5.38
N LEU A 128 -3.38 15.55 -5.65
CA LEU A 128 -4.05 15.78 -6.92
C LEU A 128 -5.30 16.63 -6.67
N LYS A 129 -5.47 17.69 -7.47
CA LYS A 129 -6.70 18.51 -7.43
C LYS A 129 -7.92 17.63 -7.73
N ASN A 130 -9.02 17.84 -7.01
CA ASN A 130 -10.21 16.99 -7.07
C ASN A 130 -10.79 16.78 -8.47
N GLN A 131 -10.73 17.80 -9.33
CA GLN A 131 -11.27 17.77 -10.70
C GLN A 131 -10.37 17.00 -11.70
N ARG A 132 -9.15 16.63 -11.32
CA ARG A 132 -8.20 15.98 -12.24
C ARG A 132 -8.43 14.48 -12.30
N HIS A 133 -8.47 13.95 -13.52
CA HIS A 133 -8.59 12.51 -13.74
C HIS A 133 -7.40 11.72 -13.19
N TYR A 134 -7.69 10.52 -12.72
CA TYR A 134 -6.75 9.51 -12.28
C TYR A 134 -7.31 8.13 -12.64
N CYS A 135 -6.47 7.10 -12.60
CA CYS A 135 -6.91 5.71 -12.69
C CYS A 135 -6.36 4.90 -11.53
N LYS A 136 -7.07 3.83 -11.16
CA LYS A 136 -6.55 2.83 -10.22
C LYS A 136 -5.64 1.85 -10.98
N LEU A 137 -4.63 1.36 -10.28
CA LEU A 137 -3.65 0.45 -10.84
C LEU A 137 -4.26 -0.92 -11.15
N GLY A 138 -5.24 -1.36 -10.35
CA GLY A 138 -6.04 -2.56 -10.64
C GLY A 138 -6.75 -2.48 -11.99
N ASP A 139 -7.43 -1.36 -12.28
CA ASP A 139 -8.15 -1.17 -13.55
C ASP A 139 -7.18 -1.15 -14.75
N LEU A 140 -6.05 -0.46 -14.61
CA LEU A 140 -5.00 -0.48 -15.63
C LEU A 140 -4.47 -1.90 -15.84
N SER A 141 -4.15 -2.61 -14.76
CA SER A 141 -3.61 -3.96 -14.80
C SER A 141 -4.57 -4.94 -15.48
N ASN A 142 -5.87 -4.86 -15.15
CA ASN A 142 -6.89 -5.69 -15.78
C ASN A 142 -6.98 -5.41 -17.29
N SER A 143 -6.97 -4.13 -17.69
CA SER A 143 -7.01 -3.74 -19.11
C SER A 143 -5.83 -4.26 -19.95
N VAL A 144 -4.71 -4.61 -19.30
CA VAL A 144 -3.51 -5.14 -19.95
C VAL A 144 -3.30 -6.64 -19.68
N GLY A 145 -4.29 -7.32 -19.10
CA GLY A 145 -4.34 -8.78 -18.99
C GLY A 145 -3.97 -9.37 -17.63
N TRP A 146 -4.16 -8.64 -16.52
CA TRP A 146 -4.15 -9.22 -15.17
C TRP A 146 -5.52 -9.79 -14.81
N SER A 147 -5.61 -11.12 -14.66
CA SER A 147 -6.88 -11.85 -14.51
C SER A 147 -7.41 -11.99 -13.08
N LYS A 148 -6.70 -11.48 -12.07
CA LYS A 148 -7.02 -11.75 -10.66
C LYS A 148 -7.86 -10.66 -9.97
N GLN A 149 -8.31 -9.64 -10.70
CA GLN A 149 -9.10 -8.54 -10.14
C GLN A 149 -10.31 -9.05 -9.35
N ASN A 150 -11.17 -9.86 -9.99
CA ASN A 150 -12.39 -10.38 -9.36
C ASN A 150 -12.10 -11.25 -8.12
N LEU A 151 -11.05 -12.08 -8.19
CA LEU A 151 -10.66 -12.91 -7.06
C LEU A 151 -10.20 -12.07 -5.87
N VAL A 152 -9.38 -11.04 -6.12
CA VAL A 152 -8.91 -10.13 -5.07
C VAL A 152 -10.09 -9.36 -4.45
N ASP A 153 -11.05 -8.91 -5.25
CA ASP A 153 -12.24 -8.22 -4.77
C ASP A 153 -13.11 -9.12 -3.87
N GLN A 154 -13.29 -10.39 -4.24
CA GLN A 154 -13.98 -11.38 -3.40
C GLN A 154 -13.27 -11.60 -2.05
N LEU A 155 -11.94 -11.79 -2.10
CA LEU A 155 -11.14 -12.01 -0.88
C LEU A 155 -11.10 -10.78 0.02
N GLU A 156 -10.99 -9.57 -0.55
CA GLU A 156 -11.05 -8.32 0.19
C GLU A 156 -12.43 -8.09 0.82
N THR A 157 -13.51 -8.47 0.13
CA THR A 157 -14.87 -8.41 0.69
C THR A 157 -15.00 -9.32 1.91
N LYS A 158 -14.54 -10.57 1.80
CA LYS A 158 -14.48 -11.52 2.93
C LYS A 158 -13.64 -10.99 4.08
N ARG A 159 -12.49 -10.36 3.80
CA ARG A 159 -11.62 -9.75 4.82
C ARG A 159 -12.29 -8.55 5.50
N LYS A 160 -12.97 -7.68 4.74
CA LYS A 160 -13.69 -6.52 5.28
C LYS A 160 -14.83 -6.94 6.20
N ALA A 161 -15.58 -7.99 5.86
CA ALA A 161 -16.63 -8.54 6.74
C ALA A 161 -16.05 -8.95 8.11
N ARG A 162 -14.93 -9.69 8.12
CA ARG A 162 -14.21 -10.04 9.36
C ARG A 162 -13.73 -8.81 10.14
N ALA A 163 -13.23 -7.80 9.42
CA ALA A 163 -12.76 -6.55 10.03
C ALA A 163 -13.90 -5.76 10.69
N THR A 164 -15.09 -5.75 10.09
CA THR A 164 -16.29 -5.12 10.67
C THR A 164 -16.69 -5.80 11.98
N THR A 165 -16.74 -7.14 12.01
CA THR A 165 -17.04 -7.90 13.24
C THR A 165 -16.01 -7.61 14.33
N TYR A 166 -14.72 -7.59 13.99
CA TYR A 166 -13.66 -7.22 14.92
C TYR A 166 -13.82 -5.79 15.46
N PHE A 167 -14.13 -4.84 14.58
CA PHE A 167 -14.30 -3.43 14.96
C PHE A 167 -15.49 -3.24 15.89
N GLN A 168 -16.65 -3.86 15.60
CA GLN A 168 -17.82 -3.82 16.46
C GLN A 168 -17.52 -4.36 17.86
N LYS A 169 -16.83 -5.52 17.95
CA LYS A 169 -16.38 -6.08 19.23
C LYS A 169 -15.44 -5.13 19.96
N LYS A 170 -14.49 -4.51 19.24
CA LYS A 170 -13.54 -3.55 19.81
C LYS A 170 -14.24 -2.29 20.35
N VAL A 171 -15.21 -1.75 19.61
CA VAL A 171 -15.97 -0.56 20.04
C VAL A 171 -16.81 -0.87 21.27
N LYS A 172 -17.49 -2.02 21.30
CA LYS A 172 -18.25 -2.46 22.48
C LYS A 172 -17.36 -2.53 23.73
N ALA A 173 -16.24 -3.24 23.64
CA ALA A 173 -15.29 -3.35 24.75
C ALA A 173 -14.68 -2.00 25.15
N HIS A 174 -14.40 -1.12 24.19
CA HIS A 174 -13.94 0.23 24.49
C HIS A 174 -14.98 1.04 25.27
N ASN A 175 -16.25 0.98 24.86
CA ASN A 175 -17.33 1.71 25.52
C ASN A 175 -17.59 1.19 26.94
N GLU A 176 -17.51 -0.12 27.15
CA GLU A 176 -17.57 -0.73 28.49
C GLU A 176 -16.43 -0.22 29.37
N ARG A 177 -15.20 -0.20 28.85
CA ARG A 177 -14.03 0.33 29.57
C ARG A 177 -14.15 1.83 29.89
N GLN A 178 -14.76 2.61 29.00
CA GLN A 178 -15.04 4.03 29.25
C GLN A 178 -16.05 4.23 30.39
N LYS A 179 -17.02 3.31 30.57
CA LYS A 179 -17.92 3.35 31.73
C LYS A 179 -17.17 3.05 33.03
N GLU A 180 -16.27 2.07 33.03
CA GLU A 180 -15.43 1.72 34.17
C GLU A 180 -14.47 2.86 34.58
N LEU A 181 -13.95 3.62 33.60
CA LEU A 181 -13.16 4.84 33.84
C LEU A 181 -13.94 5.92 34.61
N GLY A 182 -15.28 5.85 34.64
CA GLY A 182 -16.13 6.75 35.40
C GLY A 182 -16.29 6.38 36.88
N LEU A 183 -15.75 5.23 37.32
CA LEU A 183 -15.85 4.79 38.71
C LEU A 183 -15.11 5.78 39.65
N PRO A 184 -15.61 6.02 40.89
CA PRO A 184 -15.04 7.00 41.81
C PRO A 184 -13.54 6.80 42.08
N GLN A 185 -13.10 5.55 42.20
CA GLN A 185 -11.70 5.18 42.45
C GLN A 185 -10.77 5.60 41.30
N VAL A 186 -11.21 5.43 40.06
CA VAL A 186 -10.43 5.77 38.86
C VAL A 186 -10.48 7.27 38.58
N LYS A 187 -11.56 7.95 38.97
CA LYS A 187 -11.73 9.40 38.81
C LYS A 187 -10.66 10.20 39.56
N ALA A 188 -10.26 9.75 40.76
CA ALA A 188 -9.18 10.37 41.51
C ALA A 188 -7.84 10.33 40.75
N ILE A 189 -7.50 9.16 40.19
CA ILE A 189 -6.29 8.97 39.37
C ILE A 189 -6.36 9.83 38.10
N LYS A 190 -7.54 9.91 37.45
CA LYS A 190 -7.74 10.73 36.26
C LYS A 190 -7.55 12.22 36.55
N ASN A 191 -8.01 12.71 37.69
CA ASN A 191 -7.81 14.10 38.10
C ASN A 191 -6.33 14.41 38.35
N GLN A 192 -5.59 13.46 38.96
CA GLN A 192 -4.16 13.59 39.14
C GLN A 192 -3.41 13.60 37.81
N LEU A 193 -3.76 12.70 36.88
CA LEU A 193 -3.22 12.69 35.53
C LEU A 193 -3.49 14.00 34.78
N ALA A 194 -4.69 14.57 34.94
CA ALA A 194 -5.03 15.86 34.34
C ALA A 194 -4.15 17.01 34.86
N GLN A 195 -3.70 16.98 36.12
CA GLN A 195 -2.73 17.95 36.64
C GLN A 195 -1.36 17.84 35.93
N TYR A 196 -1.00 16.64 35.46
CA TYR A 196 0.20 16.40 34.65
C TYR A 196 -0.02 16.63 33.14
N GLY A 197 -1.20 17.09 32.72
CA GLY A 197 -1.53 17.37 31.32
C GLY A 197 -1.85 16.13 30.46
N TYR A 198 -2.26 15.03 31.10
CA TYR A 198 -2.76 13.82 30.42
C TYR A 198 -4.27 13.84 30.15
#